data_AF-A0A956ILX4-F1
#
_entry.id   AF-A0A956ILX4-F1
#
_cell.length_a   1.000
_cell.length_b   1.000
_cell.length_c   1.000
_cell.angle_alpha   90.00
_cell.angle_beta   90.00
_cell.angle_gamma   90.00
#
_symmetry.space_group_name_H-M   'P 1'
#
loop_
_entity.id
_entity.type
_entity.pdbx_description
1 polymer ?
#
loop_
_entity_poly.entity_id
_entity_poly.type
_entity_poly.pdbx_seq_one_letter_code
_entity_poly.pdbx_strand_id
1 'polypeptide(L)'
;MHPPIISAYDELIAEGWVQGEAVGLAKGEARGKAELLLKQLKLKFGPLPRGTEARLLLVPERLDELAERLLSAQTLEEVFSEE
;
A
#
# COMPACT_ATOMS: atom_id res chain seq x y z
N MET A 1 -17.85 -42.46 -15.54
CA MET A 1 -16.51 -41.83 -15.64
C MET A 1 -16.47 -40.75 -14.57
N HIS A 2 -15.94 -41.05 -13.38
CA HIS A 2 -15.74 -40.02 -12.36
C HIS A 2 -14.57 -39.14 -12.80
N PRO A 3 -14.67 -37.81 -12.74
CA PRO A 3 -13.51 -36.96 -13.01
C PRO A 3 -12.41 -37.30 -12.00
N PRO A 4 -11.14 -37.39 -12.42
CA PRO A 4 -10.04 -37.66 -11.49
C PRO A 4 -9.95 -36.50 -10.49
N ILE A 5 -9.93 -36.83 -9.20
CA ILE A 5 -9.80 -35.92 -8.05
C ILE A 5 -8.56 -34.99 -8.19
N ILE A 6 -7.59 -35.37 -9.02
CA ILE A 6 -6.33 -34.67 -9.27
C ILE A 6 -6.55 -33.27 -9.92
N SER A 7 -7.54 -33.09 -10.80
CA SER A 7 -7.73 -31.80 -11.52
C SER A 7 -8.16 -30.65 -10.61
N ALA A 8 -9.16 -30.90 -9.75
CA ALA A 8 -9.72 -29.85 -8.89
C ALA A 8 -8.76 -29.40 -7.78
N TYR A 9 -7.87 -30.28 -7.34
CA TYR A 9 -6.84 -29.93 -6.35
C TYR A 9 -5.74 -29.07 -6.97
N ASP A 10 -5.28 -29.41 -8.18
CA ASP A 10 -4.26 -28.64 -8.89
C ASP A 10 -4.78 -27.23 -9.26
N GLU A 11 -6.05 -27.11 -9.64
CA GLU A 11 -6.73 -25.82 -9.87
C GLU A 11 -6.76 -24.94 -8.61
N LEU A 12 -7.15 -25.50 -7.45
CA LEU A 12 -7.16 -24.77 -6.19
C LEU A 12 -5.77 -24.28 -5.76
N ILE A 13 -4.74 -25.11 -5.98
CA ILE A 13 -3.35 -24.72 -5.70
C ILE A 13 -2.93 -23.58 -6.64
N ALA A 14 -3.21 -23.68 -7.93
CA ALA A 14 -2.89 -22.63 -8.91
C ALA A 14 -3.60 -21.30 -8.58
N GLU A 15 -4.88 -21.34 -8.24
CA GLU A 15 -5.63 -20.15 -7.78
C GLU A 15 -5.03 -19.55 -6.52
N GLY A 16 -4.66 -20.38 -5.54
CA GLY A 16 -4.00 -19.93 -4.31
C GLY A 16 -2.66 -19.23 -4.56
N TRP A 17 -1.86 -19.73 -5.51
CA TRP A 17 -0.60 -19.08 -5.91
C TRP A 17 -0.86 -17.72 -6.57
N VAL A 18 -1.79 -17.64 -7.52
CA VAL A 18 -2.14 -16.38 -8.20
C VAL A 18 -2.66 -15.35 -7.21
N GLN A 19 -3.55 -15.75 -6.29
CA GLN A 19 -4.06 -14.86 -5.25
C GLN A 19 -2.95 -14.42 -4.28
N GLY A 20 -2.09 -15.34 -3.86
CA GLY A 20 -0.97 -15.05 -2.96
C GLY A 20 0.02 -14.07 -3.58
N GLU A 21 0.38 -14.26 -4.85
CA GLU A 21 1.25 -13.37 -5.60
C GLU A 21 0.61 -11.98 -5.76
N ALA A 22 -0.66 -11.91 -6.16
CA ALA A 22 -1.37 -10.64 -6.32
C ALA A 22 -1.45 -9.85 -5.00
N VAL A 23 -1.79 -10.51 -3.88
CA VAL A 23 -1.83 -9.87 -2.56
C VAL A 23 -0.42 -9.46 -2.10
N GLY A 24 0.59 -10.28 -2.37
CA GLY A 24 1.99 -9.99 -2.06
C GLY A 24 2.50 -8.75 -2.79
N LEU A 25 2.24 -8.67 -4.11
CA LEU A 25 2.62 -7.55 -4.95
C LEU A 25 1.91 -6.27 -4.50
N ALA A 26 0.60 -6.31 -4.31
CA ALA A 26 -0.17 -5.14 -3.86
C ALA A 26 0.31 -4.60 -2.51
N LYS A 27 0.59 -5.49 -1.54
CA LYS A 27 1.17 -5.10 -0.24
C LYS A 27 2.57 -4.52 -0.38
N GLY A 28 3.41 -5.10 -1.25
CA GLY A 28 4.75 -4.62 -1.54
C GLY A 28 4.76 -3.22 -2.14
N GLU A 29 3.91 -2.98 -3.13
CA GLU A 29 3.75 -1.68 -3.78
C GLU A 29 3.26 -0.61 -2.80
N ALA A 30 2.21 -0.90 -2.04
CA ALA A 30 1.68 0.00 -1.02
C ALA A 30 2.73 0.38 0.02
N ARG A 31 3.50 -0.61 0.52
CA ARG A 31 4.58 -0.37 1.47
C ARG A 31 5.69 0.48 0.87
N GLY A 32 6.12 0.20 -0.36
CA GLY A 32 7.15 0.97 -1.04
C GLY A 32 6.75 2.43 -1.25
N LYS A 33 5.48 2.67 -1.67
CA LYS A 33 4.92 4.02 -1.79
C LYS A 33 4.88 4.74 -0.43
N ALA A 34 4.40 4.08 0.62
CA ALA A 34 4.34 4.66 1.97
C ALA A 34 5.74 5.03 2.50
N GLU A 35 6.74 4.16 2.33
CA GLU A 35 8.12 4.43 2.73
C GLU A 35 8.73 5.61 1.96
N LEU A 36 8.45 5.72 0.65
CA LEU A 36 8.90 6.85 -0.16
C LEU A 36 8.25 8.15 0.29
N LEU A 37 6.93 8.16 0.48
CA LEU A 37 6.19 9.33 0.91
C LEU A 37 6.63 9.78 2.31
N LEU A 38 6.88 8.86 3.23
CA LEU A 38 7.43 9.15 4.56
C LEU A 38 8.79 9.88 4.48
N LYS A 39 9.67 9.45 3.57
CA LYS A 39 10.96 10.13 3.33
C LYS A 39 10.74 11.56 2.81
N GLN A 40 9.84 11.75 1.85
CA GLN A 40 9.53 13.07 1.29
C GLN A 40 8.92 14.01 2.35
N LEU A 41 7.99 13.50 3.16
CA LEU A 41 7.41 14.24 4.29
C LEU A 41 8.49 14.69 5.28
N LYS A 42 9.42 13.79 5.63
CA LYS A 42 10.52 14.11 6.54
C LYS A 42 11.48 15.13 5.95
N LEU A 43 11.72 15.09 4.64
CA LEU A 43 12.56 16.07 3.95
C LEU A 43 11.90 17.45 3.89
N LYS A 44 10.57 17.50 3.66
CA LYS A 44 9.83 18.77 3.55
C LYS A 44 9.56 19.42 4.91
N PHE A 45 9.11 18.64 5.89
CA PHE A 45 8.60 19.14 7.17
C PHE A 45 9.52 18.87 8.37
N GLY A 46 10.60 18.11 8.18
CA GLY A 46 11.51 17.75 9.26
C GLY A 46 11.03 16.54 10.08
N PRO A 47 11.37 16.45 11.38
CA PRO A 47 10.96 15.34 12.24
C PRO A 47 9.43 15.15 12.25
N LEU A 48 8.98 13.94 11.92
CA LEU A 48 7.55 13.62 11.84
C LEU A 48 7.03 13.07 13.18
N PRO A 49 5.73 13.24 13.49
CA PRO A 49 5.09 12.61 14.62
C PRO A 49 5.26 11.08 14.62
N ARG A 50 5.25 10.49 15.82
CA ARG A 50 5.21 9.03 15.94
C ARG A 50 3.92 8.51 15.32
N GLY A 51 4.04 7.47 14.50
CA GLY A 51 2.89 6.82 13.86
C GLY A 51 2.53 7.36 12.47
N THR A 52 3.25 8.35 11.92
CA THR A 52 3.02 8.81 10.54
C THR A 52 3.15 7.67 9.53
N GLU A 53 4.13 6.78 9.70
CA GLU A 53 4.29 5.60 8.85
C GLU A 53 3.08 4.66 8.96
N ALA A 54 2.62 4.34 10.17
CA ALA A 54 1.44 3.51 10.39
C ALA A 54 0.19 4.14 9.76
N ARG A 55 0.05 5.47 9.84
CA ARG A 55 -1.04 6.20 9.20
C ARG A 55 -1.03 6.01 7.68
N LEU A 56 0.14 6.09 7.03
CA LEU A 56 0.26 5.85 5.59
C LEU A 56 -0.11 4.41 5.21
N LEU A 57 0.32 3.43 6.01
CA LEU A 57 0.01 2.01 5.77
C LEU A 57 -1.47 1.66 5.99
N LEU A 58 -2.24 2.50 6.71
CA LEU A 58 -3.68 2.32 6.91
C LEU A 58 -4.53 2.84 5.75
N VAL A 59 -3.96 3.64 4.85
CA VAL A 59 -4.66 4.21 3.67
C VAL A 59 -3.87 3.98 2.37
N PRO A 60 -3.50 2.72 2.04
CA PRO A 60 -2.68 2.42 0.87
C PRO A 60 -3.29 2.94 -0.44
N GLU A 61 -4.62 2.98 -0.54
CA GLU A 61 -5.37 3.49 -1.68
C GLU A 61 -5.26 5.01 -1.87
N ARG A 62 -4.91 5.77 -0.82
CA ARG A 62 -4.78 7.24 -0.87
C ARG A 62 -3.34 7.72 -1.05
N LEU A 63 -2.37 6.82 -1.12
CA LEU A 63 -0.95 7.20 -1.14
C LEU A 63 -0.58 8.10 -2.32
N ASP A 64 -1.20 7.90 -3.48
CA ASP A 64 -0.95 8.73 -4.66
C ASP A 64 -1.55 10.14 -4.47
N GLU A 65 -2.77 10.25 -3.93
CA GLU A 65 -3.40 11.55 -3.59
C GLU A 65 -2.57 12.33 -2.55
N LEU A 66 -2.08 11.63 -1.52
CA LEU A 66 -1.22 12.23 -0.50
C LEU A 66 0.12 12.69 -1.08
N ALA A 67 0.68 11.97 -2.06
CA ALA A 67 1.90 12.36 -2.75
C ALA A 67 1.69 13.61 -3.61
N GLU A 68 0.54 13.74 -4.27
CA GLU A 68 0.18 14.95 -5.02
C GLU A 68 -0.02 16.15 -4.09
N ARG A 69 -0.78 15.98 -3.00
CA ARG A 69 -1.00 17.02 -1.98
C ARG A 69 0.29 17.49 -1.32
N LEU A 70 1.24 16.57 -1.12
CA LEU A 70 2.56 16.91 -0.59
C LEU A 70 3.28 17.97 -1.44
N LEU A 71 3.01 18.08 -2.74
CA LEU A 71 3.70 19.04 -3.60
C LEU A 71 3.38 20.49 -3.20
N SER A 72 2.13 20.77 -2.82
CA SER A 72 1.65 22.13 -2.51
C SER A 72 1.49 22.41 -1.01
N ALA A 73 1.28 21.39 -0.18
CA ALA A 73 1.02 21.53 1.25
C ALA A 73 2.12 22.30 1.99
N GLN A 74 1.74 23.27 2.81
CA GLN A 74 2.65 24.06 3.67
C GLN A 74 2.88 23.39 5.03
N THR A 75 1.97 22.51 5.44
CA THR A 75 2.03 21.80 6.72
C THR A 75 1.79 20.30 6.55
N LEU A 76 2.17 19.52 7.57
CA LEU A 76 1.92 18.08 7.59
C LEU A 76 0.41 17.80 7.62
N GLU A 77 -0.34 18.62 8.36
CA GLU A 77 -1.79 18.55 8.52
C GLU A 77 -2.50 18.72 7.17
N GLU A 78 -2.05 19.64 6.32
CA GLU A 78 -2.60 19.87 4.97
C GLU A 78 -2.43 18.67 4.04
N VAL A 79 -1.37 17.87 4.18
CA VAL A 79 -1.22 16.65 3.38
C VAL A 79 -2.32 15.65 3.72
N PHE A 80 -2.64 15.59 5.01
CA PHE A 80 -3.53 14.59 5.59
C PHE A 80 -4.96 15.07 5.78
N SER A 81 -5.31 16.26 5.30
CA SER A 81 -6.67 16.76 5.37
C SER A 81 -7.61 15.88 4.55
N GLU A 82 -8.84 15.74 5.00
CA GLU A 82 -9.93 15.27 4.16
C GLU A 82 -10.58 16.57 3.69
N GLU A 83 -10.33 16.97 2.44
CA GLU A 83 -11.17 18.00 1.82
C GLU A 83 -12.62 17.51 1.73
#